data_AF-A0A8B6H1V0-F1
#
_entry.id   AF-A0A8B6H1V0-F1
#
_cell.length_a   1.000
_cell.length_b   1.000
_cell.length_c   1.000
_cell.angle_alpha   90.00
_cell.angle_beta   90.00
_cell.angle_gamma   90.00
#
_symmetry.space_group_name_H-M   'P 1'
#
loop_
_entity.id
_entity.type
_entity.pdbx_description
1 polymer ?
#
loop_
_entity_poly.entity_id
_entity_poly.type
_entity_poly.pdbx_seq_one_letter_code
_entity_poly.pdbx_strand_id
1 'polypeptide(L)'
;MVTFVSRLWGRNVSDRHIVEHDGLIHKLSPGDVIMADKGFTIEDLLSPDIGLNVPPRLSSKNQMSSFKTADIASARIVVEMKMEQVKKI
;
A
#
# COMPACT_ATOMS: atom_id res chain seq x y z
N MET A 1 -13.12 6.04 -4.22
CA MET A 1 -13.01 7.39 -3.67
C MET A 1 -11.57 7.59 -3.24
N VAL A 2 -10.97 8.76 -3.48
CA VAL A 2 -9.61 9.08 -3.02
C VAL A 2 -9.75 9.97 -1.78
N THR A 3 -9.17 9.56 -0.66
CA THR A 3 -9.29 10.26 0.65
C THR A 3 -8.04 11.02 1.04
N PHE A 4 -6.90 10.66 0.44
CA PHE A 4 -5.61 11.25 0.70
C PHE A 4 -4.79 11.25 -0.58
N VAL A 5 -4.15 12.37 -0.86
CA VAL A 5 -3.13 12.52 -1.90
C VAL A 5 -1.98 13.21 -1.23
N SER A 6 -0.78 12.65 -1.40
CA SER A 6 0.40 13.28 -0.83
C SER A 6 0.76 14.58 -1.55
N ARG A 7 1.55 15.43 -0.91
CA ARG A 7 2.26 16.53 -1.59
C ARG A 7 3.16 15.96 -2.68
N LEU A 8 3.44 16.79 -3.69
CA LEU A 8 4.40 16.44 -4.73
C LEU A 8 5.81 16.35 -4.15
N TRP A 9 6.47 15.22 -4.41
CA TRP A 9 7.86 14.98 -4.04
C TRP A 9 8.75 14.90 -5.27
N GLY A 10 10.01 15.27 -5.11
CA GLY A 10 11.01 15.12 -6.16
C GLY A 10 11.22 13.65 -6.55
N ARG A 11 11.75 13.43 -7.75
CA ARG A 11 11.89 12.09 -8.35
C ARG A 11 12.79 11.10 -7.58
N ASN A 12 13.59 11.59 -6.63
CA ASN A 12 14.56 10.81 -5.87
C ASN A 12 14.23 10.76 -4.37
N VAL A 13 12.94 10.72 -4.04
CA VAL A 13 12.46 10.58 -2.66
C VAL A 13 11.90 9.18 -2.49
N SER A 14 12.30 8.49 -1.43
CA SER A 14 11.79 7.15 -1.15
C SER A 14 10.35 7.19 -0.67
N ASP A 15 9.58 6.16 -1.00
CA ASP A 15 8.19 6.01 -0.56
C ASP A 15 8.06 6.13 0.97
N ARG A 16 9.04 5.55 1.70
CA ARG A 16 9.14 5.67 3.15
C ARG A 16 9.18 7.13 3.62
N HIS A 17 10.08 7.93 3.02
CA HIS A 17 10.25 9.33 3.39
C HIS A 17 8.95 10.13 3.16
N ILE A 18 8.23 9.82 2.08
CA ILE A 18 6.92 10.41 1.80
C ILE A 18 5.93 10.07 2.91
N VAL A 19 5.82 8.80 3.30
CA VAL A 19 4.89 8.36 4.35
C VAL A 19 5.20 9.01 5.71
N GLU A 20 6.48 9.11 6.07
CA GLU A 20 6.95 9.75 7.31
C GLU A 20 6.56 11.24 7.38
N HIS A 21 6.65 11.96 6.25
CA HIS A 21 6.54 13.42 6.24
C HIS A 21 5.18 13.97 5.81
N ASP A 22 4.30 13.13 5.28
CA ASP A 22 3.06 13.58 4.67
C ASP A 22 1.78 13.20 5.42
N GLY A 23 1.96 12.61 6.61
CA GLY A 23 0.89 12.43 7.59
C GLY A 23 -0.12 11.34 7.26
N LEU A 24 0.23 10.42 6.35
CA LEU A 24 -0.58 9.24 6.06
C LEU A 24 -0.82 8.41 7.33
N ILE A 25 0.22 8.23 8.15
CA ILE A 25 0.18 7.41 9.37
C ILE A 25 -0.87 7.95 10.36
N HIS A 26 -1.00 9.27 10.49
CA HIS A 26 -1.96 9.91 11.40
C HIS A 26 -3.43 9.73 10.99
N LYS A 27 -3.68 9.26 9.76
CA LYS A 27 -5.04 8.99 9.26
C LYS A 27 -5.47 7.55 9.48
N LEU A 28 -4.54 6.68 9.88
CA LEU A 28 -4.82 5.27 10.12
C LEU A 28 -5.36 5.07 11.53
N SER A 29 -6.30 4.15 11.65
CA SER A 29 -6.88 3.72 12.92
C SER A 29 -6.39 2.31 13.29
N PRO A 30 -6.33 1.96 14.58
CA PRO A 30 -6.07 0.59 15.00
C PRO A 30 -7.05 -0.39 14.33
N GLY A 31 -6.52 -1.47 13.75
CA GLY A 31 -7.29 -2.47 12.99
C GLY A 31 -7.30 -2.26 11.47
N ASP A 32 -6.78 -1.13 10.97
CA ASP A 32 -6.70 -0.88 9.52
C ASP A 32 -5.68 -1.81 8.84
N VAL A 33 -5.92 -2.10 7.56
CA VAL A 33 -4.98 -2.86 6.72
C VAL A 33 -4.63 -2.04 5.48
N ILE A 34 -3.34 -1.77 5.31
CA ILE A 34 -2.78 -1.10 4.15
C ILE A 34 -2.40 -2.14 3.11
N MET A 35 -2.82 -1.94 1.86
CA MET A 35 -2.30 -2.70 0.72
C MET A 35 -1.32 -1.83 -0.05
N ALA A 36 -0.10 -2.34 -0.25
CA ALA A 36 0.97 -1.56 -0.87
C ALA A 36 1.70 -2.35 -1.95
N ASP A 37 2.36 -1.61 -2.84
CA ASP A 37 3.13 -2.20 -3.93
C ASP A 37 4.38 -2.93 -3.43
N LYS A 38 4.89 -3.81 -4.29
CA LYS A 38 6.10 -4.58 -4.00
C LYS A 38 7.28 -3.64 -3.72
N GLY A 39 7.90 -3.80 -2.55
CA GLY A 39 9.06 -3.00 -2.14
C GLY A 39 8.71 -1.83 -1.22
N PHE A 40 7.43 -1.64 -0.89
CA PHE A 40 6.97 -0.63 0.06
C PHE A 40 7.25 -1.08 1.50
N THR A 41 8.39 -0.66 2.05
CA THR A 41 8.86 -1.06 3.38
C THR A 41 8.61 0.04 4.41
N ILE A 42 7.41 0.06 4.98
CA ILE A 42 7.02 1.01 6.05
C ILE A 42 6.52 0.31 7.31
N GLU A 43 6.68 -1.02 7.42
CA GLU A 43 6.14 -1.82 8.53
C GLU A 43 6.59 -1.29 9.90
N ASP A 44 7.82 -0.80 9.98
CA ASP A 44 8.41 -0.21 11.19
C ASP A 44 7.87 1.18 11.55
N LEU A 45 7.17 1.85 10.62
CA LEU A 45 6.50 3.12 10.85
C LEU A 45 5.06 2.96 11.34
N LEU A 46 4.50 1.75 11.21
CA LEU A 46 3.11 1.48 11.55
C LEU A 46 2.98 1.04 13.01
N SER A 47 1.84 1.37 13.62
CA SER A 47 1.48 0.80 14.92
C SER A 47 1.25 -0.72 14.81
N PRO A 48 1.49 -1.50 15.87
CA PRO A 48 1.32 -2.97 15.84
C PRO A 48 -0.09 -3.43 15.43
N ASP A 49 -1.08 -2.58 15.64
CA ASP A 49 -2.49 -2.84 15.34
C ASP A 49 -2.86 -2.54 13.87
N ILE A 50 -1.92 -2.07 13.05
CA ILE A 50 -2.12 -1.78 11.64
C ILE A 50 -1.44 -2.86 10.80
N GLY A 51 -2.20 -3.55 9.95
CA GLY A 51 -1.67 -4.55 9.04
C GLY A 51 -1.06 -3.91 7.79
N LEU A 52 0.08 -4.42 7.33
CA LEU A 52 0.60 -4.14 5.99
C LEU A 52 0.55 -5.40 5.14
N ASN A 53 -0.16 -5.34 4.02
CA ASN A 53 -0.25 -6.39 3.02
C ASN A 53 0.57 -6.01 1.78
N VAL A 54 1.78 -6.54 1.68
CA VAL A 54 2.64 -6.42 0.50
C VAL A 54 2.65 -7.75 -0.24
N PRO A 55 2.44 -7.79 -1.57
CA PRO A 55 2.47 -9.03 -2.31
C PRO A 55 3.84 -9.72 -2.20
N PRO A 56 3.87 -11.06 -2.08
CA PRO A 56 5.09 -11.80 -1.84
C PRO A 56 6.12 -11.61 -2.97
N ARG A 57 7.41 -11.62 -2.62
CA ARG A 57 8.49 -11.73 -3.60
C ARG A 57 8.33 -13.08 -4.32
N LEU A 58 8.34 -13.08 -5.66
CA LEU A 58 8.47 -14.30 -6.47
C LEU A 58 9.83 -14.94 -6.20
N SER A 59 9.95 -15.65 -5.09
CA SER A 59 11.10 -16.48 -4.76
C SER A 59 10.57 -17.63 -3.92
N SER A 60 10.40 -18.75 -4.61
CA SER A 60 10.26 -20.11 -4.07
C SER A 60 8.91 -20.48 -3.45
N LYS A 61 8.14 -21.26 -4.23
CA LYS A 61 7.23 -22.34 -3.80
C LYS A 61 6.57 -22.16 -2.41
N ASN A 62 5.48 -21.39 -2.37
CA ASN A 62 4.31 -21.78 -1.59
C ASN A 62 3.10 -21.07 -2.20
N GLN A 63 2.33 -21.81 -3.00
CA GLN A 63 1.04 -21.32 -3.47
C GLN A 63 0.15 -21.18 -2.22
N MET A 64 -0.11 -19.95 -1.80
CA MET A 64 -1.06 -19.66 -0.72
C MET A 64 -2.45 -20.13 -1.15
N SER A 65 -3.21 -20.71 -0.21
CA SER A 65 -4.52 -21.30 -0.45
C SER A 65 -5.46 -20.38 -1.23
N SER A 66 -5.99 -20.91 -2.34
CA SER A 66 -6.78 -20.28 -3.42
C SER A 66 -7.81 -19.20 -3.03
N PHE A 67 -8.40 -19.26 -1.83
CA PHE A 67 -9.55 -18.42 -1.46
C PHE A 67 -9.19 -16.99 -1.03
N LYS A 68 -8.04 -16.76 -0.37
CA LYS A 68 -7.64 -15.41 0.06
C LYS A 68 -7.06 -14.57 -1.08
N THR A 69 -6.70 -15.23 -2.19
CA THR A 69 -6.03 -14.59 -3.33
C THR A 69 -7.00 -13.80 -4.20
N ALA A 70 -8.24 -14.27 -4.39
CA ALA A 70 -9.20 -13.63 -5.30
C ALA A 70 -9.67 -12.26 -4.81
N ASP A 71 -9.99 -12.14 -3.52
CA ASP A 71 -10.45 -10.87 -2.94
C ASP A 71 -9.33 -9.82 -2.92
N ILE A 72 -8.12 -10.23 -2.53
CA ILE A 72 -6.93 -9.36 -2.55
C ILE A 72 -6.58 -8.94 -3.98
N ALA A 73 -6.64 -9.87 -4.95
CA ALA A 73 -6.43 -9.56 -6.36
C ALA A 73 -7.49 -8.59 -6.90
N SER A 74 -8.75 -8.78 -6.51
CA SER A 74 -9.86 -7.90 -6.92
C SER A 74 -9.70 -6.50 -6.33
N ALA A 75 -9.35 -6.39 -5.05
CA ALA A 75 -9.03 -5.12 -4.41
C ALA A 75 -7.87 -4.41 -5.11
N ARG A 76 -6.84 -5.16 -5.51
CA ARG A 76 -5.66 -4.62 -6.22
C ARG A 76 -6.02 -4.01 -7.57
N ILE A 77 -6.88 -4.67 -8.36
CA ILE A 77 -7.36 -4.13 -9.63
C ILE A 77 -8.00 -2.75 -9.42
N VAL A 78 -8.82 -2.60 -8.38
CA VAL A 78 -9.47 -1.31 -8.06
C VAL A 78 -8.44 -0.23 -7.71
N VAL A 79 -7.42 -0.57 -6.93
CA VAL A 79 -6.33 0.36 -6.57
C VAL A 79 -5.55 0.80 -7.81
N GLU A 80 -5.12 -0.15 -8.65
CA GLU A 80 -4.37 0.13 -9.88
C GLU A 80 -5.18 1.01 -10.85
N MET A 81 -6.46 0.70 -11.04
CA MET A 81 -7.35 1.52 -11.86
C MET A 81 -7.49 2.95 -11.32
N LYS A 82 -7.54 3.12 -9.99
CA LYS A 82 -7.62 4.45 -9.39
C LYS A 82 -6.32 5.23 -9.51
N MET A 83 -5.17 4.58 -9.35
CA MET A 83 -3.86 5.21 -9.58
C MET A 83 -3.72 5.70 -11.03
N GLU A 84 -4.15 4.91 -12.01
CA GLU A 84 -4.16 5.33 -13.42
C GLU A 84 -5.11 6.50 -13.71
N GLN A 85 -6.21 6.62 -12.97
CA GLN A 85 -7.08 7.79 -13.07
C GLN A 85 -6.41 9.04 -12.48
N VAL A 86 -5.74 8.91 -11.33
CA VAL A 86 -5.06 10.03 -10.67
C VAL A 86 -3.89 10.56 -11.50
N LYS A 87 -3.16 9.68 -12.21
CA LYS A 87 -2.08 10.10 -13.14
C LYS A 87 -2.54 10.96 -14.31
N LYS A 88 -3.84 10.94 -14.64
CA LYS A 88 -4.43 11.67 -15.78
C LYS A 88 -5.10 12.99 -15.38
N ILE A 89 -5.05 13.35 -14.10
CA ILE A 89 -5.48 14.66 -13.58
C ILE A 89 -4.32 15.64 -13.75
#